data_AF-A0A1F3SKD3-F1
#
_entry.id   AF-A0A1F3SKD3-F1
#
_cell.length_a   1.000
_cell.length_b   1.000
_cell.length_c   1.000
_cell.angle_alpha   90.00
_cell.angle_beta   90.00
_cell.angle_gamma   90.00
#
_symmetry.space_group_name_H-M   'P 1'
#
loop_
_entity.id
_entity.type
_entity.pdbx_description
1 polymer ?
#
loop_
_entity_poly.entity_id
_entity_poly.type
_entity_poly.pdbx_seq_one_letter_code
_entity_poly.pdbx_strand_id
1 'polypeptide(L)'
;MPFEKKISFAKYLLLSCLPYLVGIGFEGSSRGVFAYTAIYICVVINQIMLIKGVNMMVDAAHSHERAIIVSLFICKAIILFLGISLGVHFIGNKVIIPVIFYIYQIFILVFSLKRI
;
A
#
# COMPACT_ATOMS: atom_id res chain seq x y z
N MET A 1 -17.94 12.28 -7.76
CA MET A 1 -17.37 12.44 -6.40
C MET A 1 -16.04 11.70 -6.36
N PRO A 2 -14.94 12.32 -5.91
CA PRO A 2 -13.64 11.66 -5.86
C PRO A 2 -13.69 10.45 -4.91
N PHE A 3 -13.18 9.28 -5.34
CA PHE A 3 -13.04 8.07 -4.51
C PHE A 3 -12.25 8.34 -3.24
N GLU A 4 -11.35 9.33 -3.23
CA GLU A 4 -10.66 9.76 -2.01
C GLU A 4 -11.62 10.15 -0.88
N LYS A 5 -12.74 10.81 -1.20
CA LYS A 5 -13.75 11.19 -0.19
C LYS A 5 -14.61 10.00 0.24
N LYS A 6 -14.65 8.92 -0.54
CA LYS A 6 -15.36 7.68 -0.23
C LYS A 6 -14.55 6.76 0.68
N ILE A 7 -13.28 7.03 0.96
CA ILE A 7 -12.46 6.17 1.82
C ILE A 7 -12.34 6.80 3.20
N SER A 8 -12.58 6.01 4.25
CA SER A 8 -12.28 6.41 5.62
C SER A 8 -10.82 6.09 5.94
N PHE A 9 -9.95 7.08 5.76
CA PHE A 9 -8.50 6.92 5.96
C PHE A 9 -8.14 6.46 7.39
N ALA A 10 -8.90 6.94 8.39
CA ALA A 10 -8.75 6.50 9.77
C ALA A 10 -9.07 5.02 9.95
N LYS A 11 -10.18 4.51 9.39
CA LYS A 11 -10.52 3.08 9.44
C LYS A 11 -9.49 2.24 8.68
N TYR A 12 -9.02 2.73 7.54
CA TYR A 12 -8.00 2.07 6.74
C TYR A 12 -6.70 1.89 7.53
N LEU A 13 -6.17 2.96 8.13
CA LEU A 13 -4.95 2.88 8.94
C LEU A 13 -5.11 1.99 10.17
N LEU A 14 -6.26 2.04 10.83
CA LEU A 14 -6.52 1.24 12.03
C LEU A 14 -6.58 -0.26 11.69
N LEU A 15 -7.26 -0.62 10.59
CA LEU A 15 -7.35 -1.99 10.10
C LEU A 15 -6.04 -2.49 9.50
N SER A 16 -5.26 -1.63 8.82
CA SER A 16 -3.93 -1.99 8.29
C SER A 16 -2.86 -2.11 9.37
N CYS A 17 -3.06 -1.47 10.52
CA CYS A 17 -2.15 -1.58 11.65
C CYS A 17 -2.19 -2.98 12.31
N LEU A 18 -3.36 -3.64 12.33
CA LEU A 18 -3.53 -4.98 12.90
C LEU A 18 -2.55 -6.03 12.34
N PRO A 19 -2.53 -6.29 11.02
CA PRO A 19 -1.59 -7.26 10.45
C PRO A 19 -0.13 -6.80 10.61
N TYR A 20 0.12 -5.48 10.69
CA TYR A 20 1.48 -4.95 10.87
C TYR A 20 1.96 -5.34 12.26
N LEU A 21 1.18 -5.02 13.30
CA LEU A 21 1.43 -5.38 14.69
C LEU A 21 1.64 -6.88 14.89
N VAL A 22 0.85 -7.71 14.20
CA VAL A 22 1.06 -9.17 14.19
C VAL A 22 2.43 -9.50 13.58
N GLY A 23 2.75 -8.97 12.40
CA GLY A 23 4.01 -9.22 11.70
C GLY A 23 5.26 -8.84 12.50
N ILE A 24 5.27 -7.65 13.13
CA ILE A 24 6.37 -7.24 14.02
C ILE A 24 6.39 -8.05 15.34
N GLY A 25 5.23 -8.49 15.86
CA GLY A 25 5.17 -9.32 17.06
C GLY A 25 5.84 -10.69 16.92
N PHE A 26 5.92 -11.22 15.68
CA PHE A 26 6.65 -12.45 15.37
C PHE A 26 8.15 -12.24 15.12
N GLU A 27 8.61 -11.00 15.01
CA GLU A 27 9.96 -10.69 14.57
C GLU A 27 10.83 -10.23 15.77
N GLY A 28 11.66 -11.14 16.29
CA GLY A 28 12.52 -10.90 17.46
C GLY A 28 13.80 -10.10 17.21
N SER A 29 14.03 -9.59 15.99
CA SER A 29 15.26 -8.87 15.62
C SER A 29 14.97 -7.42 15.25
N SER A 30 15.73 -6.47 15.81
CA SER A 30 15.59 -5.04 15.49
C SER A 30 15.75 -4.72 14.00
N ARG A 31 16.55 -5.51 13.26
CA ARG A 31 16.69 -5.38 11.80
C ARG A 31 15.42 -5.81 11.06
N GLY A 32 14.79 -6.89 11.52
CA GLY A 32 13.52 -7.38 10.98
C GLY A 32 12.38 -6.38 11.24
N VAL A 33 12.30 -5.83 12.45
CA VAL A 33 11.31 -4.80 12.82
C VAL A 33 11.43 -3.56 11.92
N PHE A 34 12.66 -3.09 11.67
CA PHE A 34 12.89 -1.96 10.76
C PHE A 34 12.43 -2.28 9.32
N ALA A 35 12.76 -3.46 8.82
CA ALA A 35 12.34 -3.89 7.48
C ALA A 35 10.82 -3.99 7.36
N TYR A 36 10.13 -4.59 8.34
CA TYR A 36 8.67 -4.64 8.38
C TYR A 36 8.02 -3.26 8.37
N THR A 37 8.60 -2.32 9.13
CA THR A 37 8.10 -0.95 9.21
C THR A 37 8.30 -0.23 7.87
N ALA A 38 9.46 -0.39 7.23
CA ALA A 38 9.71 0.17 5.91
C ALA A 38 8.74 -0.41 4.85
N ILE A 39 8.52 -1.73 4.88
CA ILE A 39 7.58 -2.42 3.98
C ILE A 39 6.16 -1.91 4.21
N TYR A 40 5.72 -1.80 5.47
CA TYR A 40 4.41 -1.24 5.82
C TYR A 40 4.20 0.14 5.19
N ILE A 41 5.18 1.03 5.36
CA ILE A 41 5.13 2.39 4.78
C ILE A 41 5.06 2.32 3.25
N CYS A 42 5.89 1.49 2.60
CA CYS A 42 5.86 1.31 1.15
C CYS A 42 4.48 0.85 0.67
N VAL A 43 3.85 -0.13 1.34
CA VAL A 43 2.52 -0.61 0.96
C VAL A 43 1.46 0.46 1.16
N VAL A 44 1.48 1.19 2.28
CA VAL A 44 0.55 2.30 2.53
C VAL A 44 0.66 3.36 1.44
N ILE A 45 1.88 3.82 1.13
CA ILE A 45 2.11 4.83 0.08
C ILE A 45 1.62 4.32 -1.27
N ASN A 46 1.97 3.08 -1.62
CA ASN A 46 1.55 2.46 -2.87
C ASN A 46 0.01 2.43 -2.99
N GLN A 47 -0.70 2.10 -1.91
CA GLN A 47 -2.15 2.08 -1.91
C GLN A 47 -2.76 3.49 -2.05
N ILE A 48 -2.14 4.52 -1.45
CA ILE A 48 -2.57 5.92 -1.64
C ILE A 48 -2.42 6.33 -3.11
N MET A 49 -1.31 5.97 -3.74
CA MET A 49 -1.05 6.25 -5.16
C MET A 49 -2.03 5.51 -6.06
N LEU A 50 -2.43 4.29 -5.70
CA LEU A 50 -3.50 3.56 -6.40
C LEU A 50 -4.81 4.33 -6.37
N ILE A 51 -5.26 4.79 -5.20
CA ILE A 51 -6.52 5.53 -5.07
C ILE A 51 -6.48 6.82 -5.92
N LYS A 52 -5.38 7.58 -5.83
CA LYS A 52 -5.17 8.79 -6.64
C LYS A 52 -5.18 8.47 -8.13
N GLY A 53 -4.43 7.45 -8.55
CA GLY A 53 -4.38 7.01 -9.95
C GLY A 53 -5.77 6.60 -10.48
N VAL A 54 -6.56 5.88 -9.68
CA VAL A 54 -7.93 5.49 -10.05
C VAL A 54 -8.84 6.72 -10.15
N ASN A 55 -8.77 7.68 -9.21
CA ASN A 55 -9.50 8.95 -9.33
C ASN A 55 -9.15 9.69 -10.61
N MET A 56 -7.85 9.83 -10.87
CA MET A 56 -7.37 10.50 -12.07
C MET A 56 -7.78 9.75 -13.33
N MET A 57 -7.84 8.42 -13.35
CA MET A 57 -8.35 7.67 -14.50
C MET A 57 -9.85 7.84 -14.71
N VAL A 58 -10.64 7.91 -13.64
CA VAL A 58 -12.09 8.17 -13.70
C VAL A 58 -12.36 9.60 -14.17
N ASP A 59 -11.55 10.57 -13.74
CA ASP A 59 -11.68 11.98 -14.10
C ASP A 59 -11.06 12.29 -15.48
N ALA A 60 -9.99 11.59 -15.90
CA ALA A 60 -9.31 11.73 -17.18
C ALA A 60 -10.14 11.24 -18.39
N ALA A 61 -11.36 10.74 -18.16
CA ALA A 61 -12.38 10.68 -19.20
C ALA A 61 -12.66 12.08 -19.82
N HIS A 62 -12.27 13.17 -19.16
CA HIS A 62 -12.48 14.55 -19.61
C HIS A 62 -11.21 15.39 -19.88
N SER A 63 -9.97 14.93 -19.63
CA SER A 63 -8.76 15.76 -19.83
C SER A 63 -7.45 14.98 -20.13
N HIS A 64 -6.48 15.70 -20.73
CA HIS A 64 -5.17 15.22 -21.26
C HIS A 64 -4.10 14.87 -20.19
N GLU A 65 -4.48 14.25 -19.07
CA GLU A 65 -3.56 13.97 -17.95
C GLU A 65 -2.84 12.60 -18.03
N ARG A 66 -2.74 12.00 -19.22
CA ARG A 66 -2.10 10.68 -19.42
C ARG A 66 -0.68 10.59 -18.85
N ALA A 67 0.12 11.66 -18.97
CA ALA A 67 1.49 11.68 -18.47
C ALA A 67 1.58 11.56 -16.94
N ILE A 68 0.63 12.14 -16.21
CA ILE A 68 0.58 12.07 -14.74
C ILE A 68 0.10 10.69 -14.27
N ILE A 69 -0.85 10.10 -14.99
CA ILE A 69 -1.30 8.73 -14.72
C ILE A 69 -0.14 7.73 -14.94
N VAL A 70 0.60 7.88 -16.04
CA VAL A 70 1.76 7.01 -16.34
C VAL A 70 2.86 7.18 -15.29
N SER A 71 3.17 8.40 -14.86
CA SER A 71 4.19 8.63 -13.83
C SER A 71 3.79 8.06 -12.46
N LEU A 72 2.50 8.11 -12.10
CA LEU A 72 1.96 7.45 -10.90
C LEU A 72 2.13 5.92 -10.96
N PHE A 73 1.88 5.30 -12.12
CA PHE A 73 2.07 3.86 -12.31
C PHE A 73 3.55 3.44 -12.24
N ILE A 74 4.45 4.21 -12.87
CA ILE A 74 5.89 3.95 -12.81
C ILE A 74 6.39 4.06 -11.37
N CYS A 75 6.00 5.10 -10.66
CA CYS A 75 6.41 5.33 -9.28
C CYS A 75 5.85 4.24 -8.34
N LYS A 76 4.64 3.75 -8.59
CA LYS A 76 4.06 2.58 -7.90
C LYS A 76 4.89 1.31 -8.10
N ALA A 77 5.36 1.07 -9.33
CA ALA A 77 6.22 -0.09 -9.63
C ALA A 77 7.56 0.01 -8.88
N ILE A 78 8.17 1.19 -8.83
CA ILE A 78 9.41 1.43 -8.07
C ILE A 78 9.20 1.16 -6.58
N ILE A 79 8.10 1.64 -6.00
CA ILE A 79 7.81 1.42 -4.56
C ILE A 79 7.54 -0.05 -4.26
N LEU A 80 6.85 -0.78 -5.15
CA LEU A 80 6.68 -2.23 -5.02
C LEU A 80 8.02 -2.95 -5.08
N PHE A 81 8.87 -2.58 -6.04
CA PHE A 81 10.19 -3.18 -6.19
C PHE A 81 11.07 -2.91 -4.97
N LEU A 82 11.06 -1.68 -4.45
CA LEU A 82 11.76 -1.33 -3.21
C LEU A 82 11.23 -2.11 -2.00
N GLY A 83 9.91 -2.21 -1.83
CA GLY A 83 9.31 -2.96 -0.74
C GLY A 83 9.65 -4.46 -0.78
N ILE A 84 9.59 -5.07 -1.97
CA ILE A 84 9.94 -6.48 -2.16
C ILE A 84 11.46 -6.69 -1.97
N SER A 85 12.29 -5.81 -2.55
CA SER A 85 13.75 -5.88 -2.41
C SER A 85 14.19 -5.75 -0.95
N LEU A 86 13.58 -4.84 -0.19
CA LEU A 86 13.80 -4.72 1.26
C LEU A 86 13.37 -5.99 2.01
N GLY A 87 12.25 -6.59 1.62
CA GLY A 87 11.80 -7.88 2.16
C GLY A 87 12.80 -9.00 1.90
N VAL A 88 13.30 -9.13 0.68
CA VAL A 88 14.30 -10.15 0.30
C VAL A 88 15.63 -9.90 1.01
N HIS A 89 16.09 -8.65 1.06
CA HIS A 89 17.42 -8.30 1.56
C HIS A 89 17.53 -8.36 3.09
N PHE A 90 16.49 -7.95 3.81
CA PHE A 90 16.53 -7.88 5.29
C PHE A 90 15.81 -9.03 5.99
N ILE A 91 14.80 -9.63 5.36
CA ILE A 91 13.99 -10.70 5.95
C ILE A 91 14.33 -12.07 5.31
N GLY A 92 15.15 -12.09 4.25
CA GLY A 92 15.63 -13.30 3.61
C GLY A 92 14.50 -14.08 2.96
N ASN A 93 14.25 -15.31 3.40
CA ASN A 93 13.28 -16.22 2.78
C ASN A 93 11.80 -15.89 3.11
N LYS A 94 11.52 -14.95 4.04
CA LYS A 94 10.12 -14.61 4.41
C LYS A 94 9.48 -13.55 3.50
N VAL A 95 9.85 -13.52 2.21
CA VAL A 95 9.28 -12.63 1.17
C VAL A 95 7.77 -12.76 1.04
N ILE A 96 7.24 -13.92 1.40
CA ILE A 96 5.80 -14.20 1.36
C ILE A 96 5.01 -13.28 2.30
N ILE A 97 5.60 -12.81 3.39
CA ILE A 97 4.90 -11.98 4.38
C ILE A 97 4.61 -10.59 3.82
N PRO A 98 5.57 -9.85 3.24
CA PRO A 98 5.31 -8.60 2.50
C PRO A 98 4.24 -8.72 1.42
N VAL A 99 4.21 -9.85 0.70
CA VAL A 99 3.24 -10.09 -0.38
C VAL A 99 1.84 -10.33 0.18
N ILE A 100 1.69 -11.18 1.20
CA ILE A 100 0.42 -11.41 1.90
C ILE A 100 -0.09 -10.10 2.51
N PHE A 101 0.83 -9.30 3.06
CA PHE A 101 0.53 -7.99 3.62
C PHE A 101 -0.08 -7.05 2.56
N TYR A 102 0.53 -7.00 1.38
CA TYR A 102 0.03 -6.24 0.24
C TYR A 102 -1.38 -6.69 -0.18
N ILE A 103 -1.61 -8.00 -0.28
CA ILE A 103 -2.92 -8.57 -0.61
C ILE A 103 -3.97 -8.18 0.45
N TYR A 104 -3.65 -8.34 1.72
CA TYR A 104 -4.56 -7.99 2.82
C TYR A 104 -4.91 -6.50 2.83
N GLN A 105 -3.94 -5.64 2.51
CA GLN A 105 -4.13 -4.20 2.45
C GLN A 105 -5.08 -3.77 1.31
N ILE A 106 -5.15 -4.54 0.22
CA ILE A 106 -6.17 -4.38 -0.81
C ILE A 106 -7.57 -4.69 -0.25
N PHE A 107 -7.73 -5.78 0.50
CA PHE A 107 -9.03 -6.12 1.12
C PHE A 107 -9.47 -5.07 2.14
N ILE A 108 -8.56 -4.60 3.01
CA ILE A 108 -8.87 -3.53 3.97
C ILE A 108 -9.35 -2.27 3.25
N LEU A 109 -8.76 -1.93 2.11
CA LEU A 109 -9.19 -0.78 1.34
C LEU A 109 -10.67 -0.90 0.93
N VAL A 110 -11.09 -2.09 0.50
CA VAL A 110 -12.49 -2.37 0.16
C VAL A 110 -13.40 -2.21 1.39
N PHE A 111 -13.00 -2.76 2.54
CA PHE A 111 -13.77 -2.60 3.80
C PHE A 111 -13.76 -1.15 4.34
N SER A 112 -12.78 -0.35 3.95
CA SER A 112 -12.63 1.06 4.37
C SER A 112 -13.41 2.03 3.50
N LEU A 113 -14.07 1.55 2.44
CA LEU A 113 -15.04 2.32 1.68
C LEU A 113 -16.22 2.68 2.59
N LYS A 114 -16.51 3.98 2.70
CA LYS A 114 -17.71 4.49 3.34
C LYS A 114 -18.90 3.96 2.55
N ARG A 115 -19.77 3.21 3.23
CA ARG A 115 -21.04 2.73 2.70
C ARG A 115 -21.88 3.97 2.33
N ILE A 116 -22.24 4.08 1.05
CA ILE A 116 -23.13 5.13 0.50
C ILE A 116 -24.54 4.86 1.00
#